data_AF-A0A7Y4JMS9-F1
#
_entry.id   AF-A0A7Y4JMS9-F1
#
_cell.length_a   1.000
_cell.length_b   1.000
_cell.length_c   1.000
_cell.angle_alpha   90.00
_cell.angle_beta   90.00
_cell.angle_gamma   90.00
#
_symmetry.space_group_name_H-M   'P 1'
#
loop_
_entity.id
_entity.type
_entity.pdbx_description
1 polymer ?
#
loop_
_entity_poly.entity_id
_entity_poly.type
_entity_poly.pdbx_seq_one_letter_code
_entity_poly.pdbx_strand_id
1 'polypeptide(L)'
;MLTSLPRTVPAVICSLLLSLGLTACGDDDISSDEQARRAYLGLDRSVSKALQLGFTGFNAASSANIPPQSTTGDASGTLLVTGQVDQGSSANKGMRLRIGMSGYSDGEIVVSEDEDPVDLTYASSTDTTTQPELTLQLRDIPDGTFTGTLKGPFQMTGDLEGSVTLDLTLTGEIEDDGTGQVRRTPGSTHVTGTATSGDGVYTVDVTR
;
A
#
# COMPACT_ATOMS: atom_id res chain seq x y z
N MET A 1 80.10 -43.60 -14.79
CA MET A 1 80.40 -42.14 -14.77
C MET A 1 79.60 -41.55 -13.61
N LEU A 2 80.27 -41.33 -12.47
CA LEU A 2 80.43 -40.02 -11.79
C LEU A 2 79.10 -39.34 -11.41
N THR A 3 78.75 -38.96 -10.17
CA THR A 3 79.48 -38.86 -8.88
C THR A 3 78.48 -38.39 -7.78
N SER A 4 78.71 -38.84 -6.54
CA SER A 4 78.53 -38.14 -5.23
C SER A 4 77.15 -37.79 -4.63
N LEU A 5 76.92 -38.32 -3.42
CA LEU A 5 75.97 -37.93 -2.35
C LEU A 5 76.44 -36.63 -1.57
N PRO A 6 76.08 -36.36 -0.29
CA PRO A 6 74.83 -35.79 0.31
C PRO A 6 75.13 -34.57 1.27
N ARG A 7 74.13 -33.91 1.89
CA ARG A 7 74.15 -33.41 3.32
C ARG A 7 72.96 -32.51 3.79
N THR A 8 72.38 -32.90 4.94
CA THR A 8 71.90 -32.13 6.15
C THR A 8 70.83 -31.01 6.10
N VAL A 9 69.60 -31.31 6.60
CA VAL A 9 68.85 -30.87 7.84
C VAL A 9 69.19 -29.49 8.49
N PRO A 10 68.33 -28.77 9.26
CA PRO A 10 66.85 -28.65 9.44
C PRO A 10 66.31 -27.18 9.35
N ALA A 11 64.99 -26.95 9.27
CA ALA A 11 64.35 -25.78 9.90
C ALA A 11 62.82 -25.96 10.01
N VAL A 12 62.34 -25.98 11.25
CA VAL A 12 60.94 -25.82 11.64
C VAL A 12 60.53 -24.37 11.38
N ILE A 13 59.46 -24.12 10.61
CA ILE A 13 58.62 -22.92 10.79
C ILE A 13 57.15 -23.36 10.64
N CYS A 14 56.47 -23.39 11.78
CA CYS A 14 55.01 -23.32 11.90
C CYS A 14 54.51 -22.07 11.16
N SER A 15 53.76 -22.25 10.06
CA SER A 15 52.94 -21.19 9.50
C SER A 15 51.47 -21.59 9.59
N LEU A 16 50.90 -21.20 10.73
CA LEU A 16 49.48 -21.14 11.02
C LEU A 16 48.86 -20.08 10.08
N LEU A 17 48.49 -20.47 8.86
CA LEU A 17 47.76 -19.60 7.95
C LEU A 17 46.27 -19.70 8.27
N LEU A 18 45.91 -18.77 9.15
CA LEU A 18 44.59 -18.26 9.51
C LEU A 18 43.57 -18.45 8.37
N SER A 19 42.68 -19.40 8.55
CA SER A 19 41.39 -19.48 7.87
C SER A 19 40.56 -18.26 8.24
N LEU A 20 40.70 -17.17 7.48
CA LEU A 20 39.76 -16.05 7.50
C LEU A 20 38.45 -16.53 6.87
N GLY A 21 37.55 -17.03 7.73
CA GLY A 21 36.14 -17.03 7.45
C GLY A 21 35.66 -15.58 7.38
N LEU A 22 35.54 -15.06 6.16
CA LEU A 22 34.69 -13.92 5.86
C LEU A 22 33.38 -14.48 5.31
N THR A 23 32.53 -14.98 6.21
CA THR A 23 31.09 -14.99 5.95
C THR A 23 30.59 -13.56 6.16
N ALA A 24 30.81 -12.70 5.16
CA ALA A 24 30.12 -11.43 5.04
C ALA A 24 28.81 -11.69 4.27
N CYS A 25 27.91 -12.45 4.90
CA CYS A 25 26.49 -12.47 4.57
C CYS A 25 25.83 -11.62 5.64
N GLY A 26 25.81 -10.30 5.43
CA GLY A 26 24.89 -9.41 6.10
C GLY A 26 23.72 -9.19 5.15
N ASP A 27 22.98 -10.26 4.85
CA ASP A 27 21.63 -10.12 4.31
C ASP A 27 20.80 -9.62 5.50
N ASP A 28 20.79 -8.31 5.70
CA ASP A 28 19.85 -7.65 6.62
C ASP A 28 18.46 -7.79 6.00
N ASP A 29 17.91 -9.00 6.08
CA ASP A 29 16.55 -9.30 5.66
C ASP A 29 15.60 -8.36 6.40
N ILE A 30 14.91 -7.51 5.63
CA ILE A 30 13.90 -6.61 6.17
C ILE A 30 12.82 -7.46 6.83
N SER A 31 12.52 -7.17 8.10
CA SER A 31 11.49 -7.90 8.84
C SER A 31 10.15 -7.87 8.10
N SER A 32 9.35 -8.93 8.23
CA SER A 32 8.03 -9.02 7.59
C SER A 32 7.12 -7.84 7.96
N ASP A 33 7.18 -7.37 9.20
CA ASP A 33 6.40 -6.20 9.66
C ASP A 33 6.83 -4.91 8.96
N GLU A 34 8.14 -4.73 8.73
CA GLU A 34 8.65 -3.58 7.98
C GLU A 34 8.28 -3.67 6.48
N GLN A 35 8.26 -4.87 5.89
CA GLN A 35 7.72 -5.06 4.54
C GLN A 35 6.23 -4.68 4.47
N ALA A 36 5.42 -5.11 5.45
CA ALA A 36 4.00 -4.74 5.52
C ALA A 36 3.81 -3.23 5.72
N ARG A 37 4.67 -2.57 6.50
CA ARG A 37 4.68 -1.11 6.67
C ARG A 37 4.96 -0.39 5.36
N ARG A 38 6.03 -0.78 4.64
CA ARG A 38 6.40 -0.19 3.34
C ARG A 38 5.31 -0.38 2.29
N ALA A 39 4.71 -1.57 2.24
CA ALA A 39 3.56 -1.86 1.38
C ALA A 39 2.36 -0.95 1.68
N TYR A 40 2.09 -0.66 2.96
CA TYR A 40 1.06 0.31 3.33
C TYR A 40 1.42 1.74 2.92
N LEU A 41 2.65 2.18 3.19
CA LEU A 41 3.08 3.55 2.90
C LEU A 41 2.96 3.88 1.40
N GLY A 42 3.23 2.93 0.51
CA GLY A 42 3.00 3.11 -0.93
C GLY A 42 1.52 3.19 -1.34
N LEU A 43 0.62 2.59 -0.56
CA LEU A 43 -0.83 2.65 -0.78
C LEU A 43 -1.50 3.81 -0.03
N ASP A 44 -0.84 4.45 0.92
CA ASP A 44 -1.43 5.43 1.82
C ASP A 44 -2.15 6.57 1.05
N ARG A 45 -1.47 7.17 0.07
CA ARG A 45 -2.03 8.24 -0.76
C ARG A 45 -3.16 7.75 -1.67
N SER A 46 -3.10 6.49 -2.10
CA SER A 46 -4.15 5.86 -2.90
C SER A 46 -5.48 5.74 -2.14
N VAL A 47 -5.45 5.54 -0.81
CA VAL A 47 -6.66 5.50 0.04
C VAL A 47 -7.41 6.84 -0.04
N SER A 48 -6.65 7.95 0.03
CA SER A 48 -7.22 9.29 -0.08
C SER A 48 -7.79 9.58 -1.47
N LYS A 49 -7.09 9.15 -2.52
CA LYS A 49 -7.56 9.26 -3.92
C LYS A 49 -8.81 8.41 -4.15
N ALA A 50 -8.86 7.18 -3.63
CA ALA A 50 -10.02 6.30 -3.76
C ALA A 50 -11.26 6.90 -3.07
N LEU A 51 -11.11 7.46 -1.86
CA LEU A 51 -12.19 8.21 -1.20
C LEU A 51 -12.64 9.39 -2.05
N GLN A 52 -11.71 10.20 -2.55
CA GLN A 52 -12.05 11.35 -3.39
C GLN A 52 -12.84 10.94 -4.64
N LEU A 53 -12.37 9.93 -5.37
CA LEU A 53 -13.07 9.38 -6.52
C LEU A 53 -14.44 8.79 -6.15
N GLY A 54 -14.56 8.19 -4.96
CA GLY A 54 -15.84 7.76 -4.41
C GLY A 54 -16.83 8.92 -4.27
N PHE A 55 -16.43 10.04 -3.69
CA PHE A 55 -17.27 11.24 -3.56
C PHE A 55 -17.57 11.89 -4.92
N THR A 56 -16.58 11.96 -5.84
CA THR A 56 -16.82 12.40 -7.22
C THR A 56 -17.89 11.54 -7.89
N GLY A 57 -17.79 10.22 -7.73
CA GLY A 57 -18.75 9.27 -8.26
C GLY A 57 -20.13 9.39 -7.62
N PHE A 58 -20.20 9.63 -6.31
CA PHE A 58 -21.42 9.93 -5.57
C PHE A 58 -22.13 11.17 -6.15
N ASN A 59 -21.40 12.27 -6.35
CA ASN A 59 -21.96 13.51 -6.90
C ASN A 59 -22.39 13.39 -8.37
N ALA A 60 -21.72 12.51 -9.13
CA ALA A 60 -22.05 12.26 -10.54
C ALA A 60 -23.18 11.22 -10.74
N ALA A 61 -23.57 10.49 -9.70
CA ALA A 61 -24.51 9.39 -9.82
C ALA A 61 -25.95 9.89 -10.08
N SER A 62 -26.50 9.51 -11.22
CA SER A 62 -27.92 9.70 -11.58
C SER A 62 -28.76 8.42 -11.39
N SER A 63 -28.14 7.35 -10.90
CA SER A 63 -28.75 6.04 -10.68
C SER A 63 -28.06 5.32 -9.51
N ALA A 64 -28.52 4.11 -9.19
CA ALA A 64 -27.85 3.26 -8.20
C ALA A 64 -26.39 2.95 -8.56
N ASN A 65 -26.03 2.97 -9.85
CA ASN A 65 -24.67 2.77 -10.30
C ASN A 65 -23.93 4.10 -10.34
N ILE A 66 -22.75 4.13 -9.74
CA ILE A 66 -21.81 5.24 -9.82
C ILE A 66 -21.08 5.15 -11.17
N PRO A 67 -21.01 6.25 -11.97
CA PRO A 67 -20.17 6.30 -13.14
C PRO A 67 -18.70 6.02 -12.78
N PRO A 68 -17.96 5.19 -13.52
CA PRO A 68 -16.55 4.92 -13.23
C PRO A 68 -15.73 6.20 -13.10
N GLN A 69 -14.95 6.32 -12.02
CA GLN A 69 -14.07 7.45 -11.75
C GLN A 69 -12.62 6.96 -11.72
N SER A 70 -11.71 7.65 -12.41
CA SER A 70 -10.30 7.24 -12.44
C SER A 70 -9.34 8.40 -12.25
N THR A 71 -8.14 8.06 -11.81
CA THR A 71 -6.98 8.96 -11.73
C THR A 71 -5.69 8.19 -11.99
N THR A 72 -4.59 8.91 -12.18
CA THR A 72 -3.25 8.31 -12.31
C THR A 72 -2.55 8.26 -10.95
N GLY A 73 -1.61 7.34 -10.79
CA GLY A 73 -0.59 7.48 -9.76
C GLY A 73 0.28 8.71 -10.05
N ASP A 74 0.93 9.24 -9.01
CA ASP A 74 1.83 10.39 -9.19
C ASP A 74 3.07 10.03 -10.02
N ALA A 75 3.50 8.77 -9.98
CA ALA A 75 4.59 8.26 -10.82
C ALA A 75 4.07 7.47 -12.02
N SER A 76 3.14 6.54 -11.82
CA SER A 76 2.66 5.67 -12.91
C SER A 76 1.30 5.00 -12.64
N GLY A 77 0.77 4.37 -13.69
CA GLY A 77 -0.42 3.52 -13.63
C GLY A 77 -1.72 4.27 -13.32
N THR A 78 -2.75 3.49 -13.05
CA THR A 78 -4.12 4.01 -12.87
C THR A 78 -4.80 3.42 -11.65
N LEU A 79 -5.64 4.24 -11.02
CA LEU A 79 -6.59 3.86 -9.98
C LEU A 79 -7.99 4.16 -10.51
N LEU A 80 -8.86 3.17 -10.46
CA LEU A 80 -10.24 3.20 -10.90
C LEU A 80 -11.17 2.87 -9.72
N VAL A 81 -12.21 3.68 -9.52
CA VAL A 81 -13.29 3.42 -8.57
C VAL A 81 -14.59 3.22 -9.34
N THR A 82 -15.23 2.08 -9.10
CA THR A 82 -16.58 1.78 -9.61
C THR A 82 -17.46 1.36 -8.44
N GLY A 83 -18.78 1.28 -8.65
CA GLY A 83 -19.65 0.72 -7.63
C GLY A 83 -21.05 1.29 -7.64
N GLN A 84 -21.66 1.30 -6.47
CA GLN A 84 -23.05 1.66 -6.29
C GLN A 84 -23.28 2.55 -5.07
N VAL A 85 -24.35 3.32 -5.13
CA VAL A 85 -24.88 4.14 -4.03
C VAL A 85 -26.37 3.88 -3.86
N ASP A 86 -26.82 3.93 -2.61
CA ASP A 86 -28.25 3.83 -2.28
C ASP A 86 -29.06 4.95 -2.93
N GLN A 87 -30.28 4.62 -3.35
CA GLN A 87 -31.20 5.56 -3.98
C GLN A 87 -32.30 6.01 -3.00
N GLY A 88 -32.97 7.10 -3.34
CA GLY A 88 -34.07 7.67 -2.56
C GLY A 88 -33.71 8.97 -1.86
N SER A 89 -34.69 9.59 -1.20
CA SER A 89 -34.58 10.97 -0.66
C SER A 89 -33.86 11.08 0.69
N SER A 90 -33.47 9.97 1.31
CA SER A 90 -32.80 9.96 2.62
C SER A 90 -31.48 10.76 2.61
N ALA A 91 -31.20 11.55 3.64
CA ALA A 91 -29.89 12.18 3.83
C ALA A 91 -28.79 11.15 4.24
N ASN A 92 -29.18 9.91 4.54
CA ASN A 92 -28.28 8.80 4.81
C ASN A 92 -28.16 7.92 3.58
N LYS A 93 -26.93 7.56 3.21
CA LYS A 93 -26.60 6.81 1.99
C LYS A 93 -25.50 5.79 2.26
N GLY A 94 -25.69 4.54 1.83
CA GLY A 94 -24.63 3.55 1.73
C GLY A 94 -23.98 3.59 0.34
N MET A 95 -22.67 3.42 0.27
CA MET A 95 -21.91 3.25 -0.96
C MET A 95 -21.08 1.97 -0.88
N ARG A 96 -21.08 1.19 -1.95
CA ARG A 96 -20.28 -0.03 -2.08
C ARG A 96 -19.42 0.11 -3.32
N LEU A 97 -18.13 0.32 -3.12
CA LEU A 97 -17.19 0.68 -4.17
C LEU A 97 -16.14 -0.43 -4.36
N ARG A 98 -15.63 -0.55 -5.57
CA ARG A 98 -14.55 -1.46 -5.95
C ARG A 98 -13.37 -0.67 -6.46
N ILE A 99 -12.19 -1.01 -5.97
CA ILE A 99 -10.93 -0.36 -6.33
C ILE A 99 -10.19 -1.22 -7.35
N GLY A 100 -10.13 -0.71 -8.57
CA GLY A 100 -9.28 -1.21 -9.64
C GLY A 100 -7.93 -0.51 -9.64
N MET A 101 -6.83 -1.25 -9.71
CA MET A 101 -5.49 -0.69 -9.94
C MET A 101 -4.77 -1.46 -11.03
N SER A 102 -4.00 -0.75 -11.85
CA SER A 102 -3.15 -1.34 -12.88
C SER A 102 -1.80 -0.62 -12.93
N GLY A 103 -0.75 -1.29 -12.44
CA GLY A 103 0.61 -0.74 -12.37
C GLY A 103 0.68 0.59 -11.64
N TYR A 104 -0.20 0.81 -10.66
CA TYR A 104 -0.35 2.07 -9.95
C TYR A 104 0.85 2.33 -9.05
N SER A 105 1.43 3.53 -9.08
CA SER A 105 2.44 3.95 -8.11
C SER A 105 2.40 5.47 -7.91
N ASP A 106 2.52 5.89 -6.65
CA ASP A 106 2.71 7.29 -6.27
C ASP A 106 4.19 7.70 -6.17
N GLY A 107 5.11 6.81 -6.55
CA GLY A 107 6.55 7.01 -6.54
C GLY A 107 7.26 6.25 -5.43
N GLU A 108 8.55 6.57 -5.30
CA GLU A 108 9.46 6.00 -4.30
C GLU A 108 8.96 6.23 -2.87
N ILE A 109 9.11 5.19 -2.04
CA ILE A 109 8.71 5.21 -0.62
C ILE A 109 9.98 5.41 0.21
N VAL A 110 10.10 6.60 0.79
CA VAL A 110 11.21 6.95 1.70
C VAL A 110 10.76 6.71 3.14
N VAL A 111 11.37 5.73 3.81
CA VAL A 111 11.06 5.39 5.21
C VAL A 111 11.92 6.18 6.18
N SER A 112 13.19 6.38 5.84
CA SER A 112 14.16 7.20 6.58
C SER A 112 15.25 7.74 5.63
N GLU A 113 16.04 8.70 6.08
CA GLU A 113 17.14 9.28 5.27
C GLU A 113 18.34 8.32 5.09
N ASP A 114 18.42 7.28 5.92
CA ASP A 114 19.52 6.32 5.97
C ASP A 114 19.20 5.00 5.25
N GLU A 115 17.96 4.86 4.74
CA GLU A 115 17.49 3.67 4.01
C GLU A 115 17.26 4.01 2.53
N ASP A 116 17.61 3.06 1.65
CA ASP A 116 17.30 3.20 0.24
C ASP A 116 15.77 3.29 0.03
N PRO A 117 15.29 4.20 -0.83
CA PRO A 117 13.89 4.28 -1.19
C PRO A 117 13.43 2.97 -1.83
N VAL A 118 12.14 2.67 -1.66
CA VAL A 118 11.54 1.46 -2.22
C VAL A 118 10.59 1.82 -3.35
N ASP A 119 10.80 1.20 -4.50
CA ASP A 119 9.94 1.30 -5.68
C ASP A 119 8.91 0.18 -5.71
N LEU A 120 7.65 0.55 -5.53
CA LEU A 120 6.52 -0.39 -5.56
C LEU A 120 5.47 0.05 -6.57
N THR A 121 4.91 -0.94 -7.26
CA THR A 121 3.70 -0.78 -8.06
C THR A 121 2.62 -1.73 -7.61
N TYR A 122 1.36 -1.29 -7.74
CA TYR A 122 0.20 -1.99 -7.25
C TYR A 122 -0.79 -2.33 -8.37
N ALA A 123 -1.38 -3.51 -8.28
CA ALA A 123 -2.45 -3.94 -9.14
C ALA A 123 -3.57 -4.60 -8.32
N SER A 124 -4.79 -4.54 -8.83
CA SER A 124 -5.90 -5.33 -8.33
C SER A 124 -6.28 -6.38 -9.37
N SER A 125 -7.09 -7.36 -8.96
CA SER A 125 -7.73 -8.26 -9.92
C SER A 125 -8.55 -7.50 -10.96
N THR A 126 -8.62 -8.03 -12.19
CA THR A 126 -9.53 -7.57 -13.23
C THR A 126 -10.95 -8.07 -13.01
N ASP A 127 -11.13 -9.12 -12.19
CA ASP A 127 -12.42 -9.56 -11.70
C ASP A 127 -12.88 -8.67 -10.53
N THR A 128 -13.90 -7.85 -10.78
CA THR A 128 -14.45 -6.88 -9.84
C THR A 128 -14.98 -7.50 -8.55
N THR A 129 -15.35 -8.78 -8.55
CA THR A 129 -15.83 -9.46 -7.33
C THR A 129 -14.71 -9.71 -6.32
N THR A 130 -13.46 -9.77 -6.82
CA THR A 130 -12.24 -10.00 -6.03
C THR A 130 -11.42 -8.72 -5.80
N GLN A 131 -11.83 -7.59 -6.39
CA GLN A 131 -11.20 -6.30 -6.13
C GLN A 131 -11.42 -5.85 -4.68
N PRO A 132 -10.46 -5.10 -4.09
CA PRO A 132 -10.63 -4.44 -2.82
C PRO A 132 -11.94 -3.63 -2.77
N GLU A 133 -12.67 -3.80 -1.68
CA GLU A 133 -13.96 -3.16 -1.47
C GLU A 133 -13.80 -1.98 -0.52
N LEU A 134 -14.26 -0.81 -0.97
CA LEU A 134 -14.44 0.38 -0.16
C LEU A 134 -15.94 0.56 0.09
N THR A 135 -16.38 0.22 1.29
CA THR A 135 -17.78 0.38 1.71
C THR A 135 -17.89 1.58 2.63
N LEU A 136 -18.79 2.51 2.32
CA LEU A 136 -19.01 3.75 3.06
C LEU A 136 -20.48 3.87 3.48
N GLN A 137 -20.69 4.46 4.65
CA GLN A 137 -21.97 4.90 5.14
C GLN A 137 -21.88 6.40 5.41
N LEU A 138 -22.60 7.17 4.61
CA LEU A 138 -22.79 8.60 4.76
C LEU A 138 -24.01 8.87 5.64
N ARG A 139 -23.89 9.85 6.54
CA ARG A 139 -24.93 10.32 7.44
C ARG A 139 -25.08 11.82 7.34
N ASP A 140 -26.33 12.28 7.39
CA ASP A 140 -26.69 13.70 7.48
C ASP A 140 -26.08 14.58 6.37
N ILE A 141 -26.12 14.09 5.13
CA ILE A 141 -25.66 14.82 3.94
C ILE A 141 -26.43 16.16 3.79
N PRO A 142 -25.77 17.29 3.44
CA PRO A 142 -24.36 17.39 3.05
C PRO A 142 -23.37 17.62 4.19
N ASP A 143 -23.83 18.09 5.34
CA ASP A 143 -22.98 18.53 6.47
C ASP A 143 -23.06 17.54 7.63
N GLY A 144 -22.33 16.43 7.49
CA GLY A 144 -22.47 15.28 8.38
C GLY A 144 -21.20 14.45 8.48
N THR A 145 -21.34 13.13 8.51
CA THR A 145 -20.20 12.22 8.69
C THR A 145 -20.21 11.09 7.68
N PHE A 146 -19.04 10.47 7.50
CA PHE A 146 -18.93 9.16 6.89
C PHE A 146 -18.22 8.18 7.83
N THR A 147 -18.61 6.93 7.72
CA THR A 147 -17.89 5.78 8.28
C THR A 147 -17.70 4.75 7.17
N GLY A 148 -16.73 3.86 7.29
CA GLY A 148 -16.56 2.83 6.27
C GLY A 148 -15.39 1.90 6.51
N THR A 149 -15.18 1.00 5.55
CA THR A 149 -14.07 0.06 5.54
C THR A 149 -13.44 -0.03 4.16
N LEU A 150 -12.12 -0.19 4.10
CA LEU A 150 -11.40 -0.61 2.91
C LEU A 150 -10.79 -1.98 3.19
N LYS A 151 -11.28 -3.01 2.50
CA LYS A 151 -10.85 -4.39 2.70
C LYS A 151 -10.49 -5.07 1.40
N GLY A 152 -9.35 -5.76 1.39
CA GLY A 152 -9.00 -6.68 0.32
C GLY A 152 -7.55 -6.63 -0.13
N PRO A 153 -7.18 -7.52 -1.07
CA PRO A 153 -5.81 -7.69 -1.51
C PRO A 153 -5.45 -6.74 -2.65
N PHE A 154 -4.25 -6.18 -2.56
CA PHE A 154 -3.52 -5.57 -3.66
C PHE A 154 -2.34 -6.47 -3.99
N GLN A 155 -2.08 -6.66 -5.28
CA GLN A 155 -0.86 -7.29 -5.77
C GLN A 155 0.22 -6.21 -5.85
N MET A 156 1.39 -6.53 -5.35
CA MET A 156 2.53 -5.65 -5.23
C MET A 156 3.71 -6.25 -6.02
N THR A 157 4.41 -5.41 -6.76
CA THR A 157 5.63 -5.77 -7.50
C THR A 157 6.64 -4.63 -7.42
N GLY A 158 7.91 -4.92 -7.70
CA GLY A 158 9.02 -3.98 -7.57
C GLY A 158 10.05 -4.54 -6.60
N ASP A 159 10.55 -3.71 -5.69
CA ASP A 159 11.53 -4.12 -4.67
C ASP A 159 10.93 -5.09 -3.62
N LEU A 160 9.62 -5.00 -3.41
CA LEU A 160 8.83 -5.99 -2.68
C LEU A 160 7.80 -6.60 -3.64
N GLU A 161 7.62 -7.91 -3.52
CA GLU A 161 6.69 -8.67 -4.36
C GLU A 161 5.67 -9.43 -3.51
N GLY A 162 4.51 -9.74 -4.11
CA GLY A 162 3.49 -10.57 -3.51
C GLY A 162 2.18 -9.82 -3.32
N SER A 163 1.49 -10.06 -2.21
CA SER A 163 0.23 -9.38 -1.92
C SER A 163 0.29 -8.65 -0.58
N VAL A 164 -0.35 -7.49 -0.55
CA VAL A 164 -0.69 -6.78 0.67
C VAL A 164 -2.21 -6.76 0.82
N THR A 165 -2.72 -7.24 1.94
CA THR A 165 -4.14 -7.19 2.27
C THR A 165 -4.39 -6.06 3.25
N LEU A 166 -5.27 -5.14 2.88
CA LEU A 166 -5.74 -4.08 3.77
C LEU A 166 -7.01 -4.55 4.49
N ASP A 167 -7.09 -4.27 5.78
CA ASP A 167 -8.34 -4.26 6.55
C ASP A 167 -8.37 -2.96 7.36
N LEU A 168 -8.95 -1.92 6.76
CA LEU A 168 -8.98 -0.58 7.31
C LEU A 168 -10.40 -0.17 7.67
N THR A 169 -10.53 0.56 8.76
CA THR A 169 -11.70 1.34 9.15
C THR A 169 -11.44 2.80 8.86
N LEU A 170 -12.42 3.48 8.28
CA LEU A 170 -12.36 4.90 7.92
C LEU A 170 -13.49 5.66 8.58
N THR A 171 -13.19 6.84 9.09
CA THR A 171 -14.18 7.79 9.61
C THR A 171 -13.82 9.20 9.18
N GLY A 172 -14.78 10.10 9.12
CA GLY A 172 -14.52 11.53 8.92
C GLY A 172 -15.79 12.34 8.74
N GLU A 173 -15.60 13.63 8.50
CA GLU A 173 -16.67 14.60 8.28
C GLU A 173 -16.88 14.84 6.78
N ILE A 174 -18.12 15.20 6.43
CA ILE A 174 -18.49 15.65 5.10
C ILE A 174 -19.13 17.04 5.18
N GLU A 175 -18.96 17.80 4.10
CA GLU A 175 -19.48 19.15 3.96
C GLU A 175 -19.92 19.41 2.52
N ASP A 176 -20.78 20.42 2.34
CA ASP A 176 -21.04 21.00 1.02
C ASP A 176 -19.77 21.71 0.49
N ASP A 177 -19.48 21.54 -0.79
CA ASP A 177 -18.33 22.18 -1.44
C ASP A 177 -18.57 23.63 -1.89
N GLY A 178 -19.75 24.17 -1.61
CA GLY A 178 -20.23 25.48 -2.04
C GLY A 178 -20.92 25.46 -3.41
N THR A 179 -20.97 24.31 -4.08
CA THR A 179 -21.62 24.10 -5.39
C THR A 179 -22.81 23.15 -5.32
N GLY A 180 -23.20 22.71 -4.12
CA GLY A 180 -24.24 21.69 -3.91
C GLY A 180 -23.73 20.26 -4.04
N GLN A 181 -22.40 20.06 -4.08
CA GLN A 181 -21.78 18.74 -4.09
C GLN A 181 -21.21 18.41 -2.72
N VAL A 182 -21.18 17.12 -2.40
CA VAL A 182 -20.68 16.60 -1.13
C VAL A 182 -19.20 16.29 -1.26
N ARG A 183 -18.41 16.72 -0.28
CA ARG A 183 -16.99 16.36 -0.16
C ARG A 183 -16.63 15.99 1.26
N ARG A 184 -15.45 15.40 1.44
CA ARG A 184 -14.84 15.25 2.77
C ARG A 184 -14.37 16.59 3.27
N THR A 185 -14.55 16.85 4.56
CA THR A 185 -13.91 17.98 5.24
C THR A 185 -12.40 17.71 5.32
N PRO A 186 -11.54 18.60 4.80
CA PRO A 186 -10.08 18.42 4.86
C PRO A 186 -9.59 18.24 6.30
N GLY A 187 -8.67 17.31 6.55
CA GLY A 187 -8.14 17.04 7.89
C GLY A 187 -9.00 16.15 8.78
N SER A 188 -10.22 15.79 8.37
CA SER A 188 -11.17 15.04 9.21
C SER A 188 -11.08 13.52 9.06
N THR A 189 -10.39 13.01 8.04
CA THR A 189 -10.40 11.58 7.74
C THR A 189 -9.41 10.85 8.63
N HIS A 190 -9.94 9.97 9.48
CA HIS A 190 -9.17 9.09 10.34
C HIS A 190 -9.23 7.66 9.81
N VAL A 191 -8.06 7.04 9.66
CA VAL A 191 -7.88 5.69 9.10
C VAL A 191 -7.15 4.84 10.12
N THR A 192 -7.79 3.74 10.52
CA THR A 192 -7.22 2.75 11.44
C THR A 192 -7.31 1.35 10.87
N GLY A 193 -6.52 0.41 11.36
CA GLY A 193 -6.63 -1.01 10.99
C GLY A 193 -5.28 -1.64 10.73
N THR A 194 -5.22 -2.55 9.75
CA THR A 194 -4.00 -3.30 9.46
C THR A 194 -3.70 -3.41 7.97
N ALA A 195 -2.42 -3.44 7.65
CA ALA A 195 -1.89 -3.95 6.39
C ALA A 195 -1.12 -5.23 6.66
N THR A 196 -1.44 -6.32 5.96
CA THR A 196 -0.78 -7.62 6.10
C THR A 196 -0.06 -7.98 4.82
N SER A 197 1.24 -8.30 4.89
CA SER A 197 2.03 -8.76 3.75
C SER A 197 2.92 -9.92 4.18
N GLY A 198 2.80 -11.07 3.51
CA GLY A 198 3.40 -12.32 3.97
C GLY A 198 2.98 -12.65 5.40
N ASP A 199 3.96 -12.90 6.27
CA ASP A 199 3.76 -13.13 7.71
C ASP A 199 3.72 -11.84 8.54
N GLY A 200 3.91 -10.68 7.91
CA GLY A 200 4.05 -9.38 8.57
C GLY A 200 2.74 -8.61 8.69
N VAL A 201 2.61 -7.87 9.79
CA VAL A 201 1.43 -7.04 10.07
C VAL A 201 1.86 -5.65 10.51
N TYR A 202 1.41 -4.64 9.78
CA TYR A 202 1.55 -3.24 10.16
C TYR A 202 0.22 -2.68 10.68
N THR A 203 0.25 -2.06 11.87
CA THR A 203 -0.90 -1.34 12.43
C THR A 203 -0.95 0.07 11.88
N VAL A 204 -2.09 0.43 11.30
CA VAL A 204 -2.36 1.74 10.72
C VAL A 204 -3.16 2.57 11.71
N ASP A 205 -2.73 3.80 11.92
CA ASP A 205 -3.44 4.85 12.65
C ASP A 205 -2.97 6.23 12.15
N VAL A 206 -3.75 6.86 11.27
CA VAL A 206 -3.40 8.13 10.62
C VAL A 206 -4.62 9.05 10.46
N THR A 207 -4.39 10.38 10.49
CA THR A 207 -5.42 11.42 10.29
C THR A 207 -5.00 12.40 9.20
N ARG A 208 -5.94 12.82 8.32
CA ARG A 208 -5.69 13.71 7.18
C ARG A 208 -6.95 14.31 6.55
#